data_AF-A0A1G9HR92-F1
#
_entry.id   AF-A0A1G9HR92-F1
#
_cell.length_a   1.000
_cell.length_b   1.000
_cell.length_c   1.000
_cell.angle_alpha   90.00
_cell.angle_beta   90.00
_cell.angle_gamma   90.00
#
_symmetry.space_group_name_H-M   'P 1'
#
loop_
_entity.id
_entity.type
_entity.pdbx_description
1 polymer ?
#
loop_
_entity_poly.entity_id
_entity_poly.type
_entity_poly.pdbx_seq_one_letter_code
_entity_poly.pdbx_strand_id
1 'polypeptide(L)'
;MQNRTSTSIPIELQVAAFTALREEISRRSNAQLQLMTISLLSFSTLAGLILSSEQKHPYELLLLVPLISSATGLLWLDHDRRIREIGDYIYDKIFKKEEGTFEERADELENKWLTRSLGFLAPTMLLFDGPTIAALSWAHKEGLHTALPVFWWIGLILGIFYTLGLGVVLWLNARARAHSLKETALN
;
A
#
# COMPACT_ATOMS: atom_id res chain seq x y z
N MET A 1 18.13 4.82 44.78
CA MET A 1 17.95 3.92 43.62
C MET A 1 16.60 3.23 43.76
N GLN A 2 15.58 3.73 43.08
CA GLN A 2 14.23 3.15 43.12
C GLN A 2 14.20 1.92 42.22
N ASN A 3 13.97 0.77 42.84
CA ASN A 3 13.68 -0.50 42.19
C ASN A 3 12.38 -0.32 41.40
N ARG A 4 12.47 -0.05 40.08
CA ARG A 4 11.30 -0.05 39.19
C ARG A 4 10.87 -1.51 39.05
N THR A 5 9.97 -1.93 39.93
CA THR A 5 9.18 -3.15 39.73
C THR A 5 8.59 -3.06 38.33
N SER A 6 9.01 -3.94 37.43
CA SER A 6 8.42 -4.07 36.10
C SER A 6 6.96 -4.47 36.30
N THR A 7 6.05 -3.51 36.30
CA THR A 7 4.62 -3.77 36.30
C THR A 7 4.28 -4.44 34.98
N SER A 8 4.29 -5.77 35.00
CA SER A 8 3.79 -6.60 33.91
C SER A 8 2.36 -6.15 33.64
N ILE A 9 2.10 -5.74 32.40
CA ILE A 9 0.76 -5.36 31.94
C ILE A 9 -0.17 -6.55 32.25
N PRO A 10 -1.31 -6.35 32.95
CA PRO A 10 -2.26 -7.43 33.20
C PRO A 10 -2.65 -8.14 31.91
N ILE A 11 -2.72 -9.47 31.93
CA ILE A 11 -3.03 -10.29 30.74
C ILE A 11 -4.35 -9.84 30.09
N GLU A 12 -5.35 -9.49 30.90
CA GLU A 12 -6.63 -8.96 30.43
C GLU A 12 -6.46 -7.69 29.59
N LEU A 13 -5.56 -6.79 30.00
CA LEU A 13 -5.27 -5.56 29.27
C LEU A 13 -4.51 -5.85 27.96
N GLN A 14 -3.65 -6.87 27.94
CA GLN A 14 -2.96 -7.31 26.71
C GLN A 14 -3.96 -7.90 25.70
N VAL A 15 -4.89 -8.75 26.16
CA VAL A 15 -5.93 -9.34 25.31
C VAL A 15 -6.88 -8.27 24.76
N ALA A 16 -7.25 -7.30 25.59
CA ALA A 16 -8.07 -6.16 25.17
C ALA A 16 -7.36 -5.31 24.11
N ALA A 17 -6.08 -4.99 24.34
CA ALA A 17 -5.27 -4.23 23.38
C ALA A 17 -5.12 -4.98 22.05
N PHE A 18 -4.84 -6.29 22.08
CA PHE A 18 -4.76 -7.12 20.88
C PHE A 18 -6.07 -7.11 20.09
N THR A 19 -7.20 -7.31 20.76
CA THR A 19 -8.52 -7.30 20.11
C THR A 19 -8.79 -5.98 19.41
N ALA A 20 -8.53 -4.86 20.09
CA ALA A 20 -8.72 -3.52 19.51
C ALA A 20 -7.81 -3.26 18.29
N LEU A 21 -6.54 -3.67 18.36
CA LEU A 21 -5.60 -3.49 17.25
C LEU A 21 -5.93 -4.41 16.06
N ARG A 22 -6.41 -5.64 16.32
CA ARG A 22 -6.89 -6.55 15.29
C ARG A 22 -8.12 -5.99 14.58
N GLU A 23 -9.06 -5.41 15.31
CA GLU A 23 -10.22 -4.73 14.73
C GLU A 23 -9.78 -3.54 13.86
N GLU A 24 -8.79 -2.78 14.29
CA GLU A 24 -8.23 -1.69 13.51
C GLU A 24 -7.58 -2.16 12.20
N ILE A 25 -6.81 -3.26 12.23
CA ILE A 25 -6.27 -3.90 11.02
C ILE A 25 -7.41 -4.29 10.09
N SER A 26 -8.44 -4.97 10.59
CA SER A 26 -9.61 -5.39 9.80
C SER A 26 -10.30 -4.20 9.14
N ARG A 27 -10.52 -3.11 9.89
CA ARG A 27 -11.11 -1.87 9.37
C ARG A 27 -10.28 -1.26 8.25
N ARG A 28 -8.96 -1.20 8.40
CA ARG A 28 -8.04 -0.66 7.38
C ARG A 28 -7.96 -1.54 6.14
N SER A 29 -7.93 -2.87 6.30
CA SER A 29 -7.96 -3.81 5.17
C SER A 29 -9.26 -3.68 4.36
N ASN A 30 -10.40 -3.46 5.03
CA ASN A 30 -11.66 -3.18 4.35
C ASN A 30 -11.62 -1.84 3.59
N ALA A 31 -11.00 -0.80 4.16
CA ALA A 31 -10.80 0.47 3.47
C ALA A 31 -9.92 0.32 2.22
N GLN A 32 -8.86 -0.49 2.26
CA GLN A 32 -8.05 -0.82 1.08
C GLN A 32 -8.88 -1.48 -0.03
N LEU A 33 -9.73 -2.44 0.31
CA LEU A 33 -10.63 -3.07 -0.65
C LEU A 33 -11.60 -2.04 -1.28
N GLN A 34 -12.17 -1.17 -0.46
CA GLN A 34 -13.06 -0.09 -0.94
C GLN A 34 -12.34 0.85 -1.92
N LEU A 35 -11.09 1.23 -1.64
CA LEU A 35 -10.28 2.07 -2.54
C LEU A 35 -10.02 1.38 -3.90
N MET A 36 -9.77 0.07 -3.88
CA MET A 36 -9.63 -0.72 -5.12
C MET A 36 -10.95 -0.74 -5.90
N THR A 37 -12.08 -0.96 -5.23
CA THR A 37 -13.41 -0.93 -5.86
C THR A 37 -13.74 0.44 -6.45
N ILE A 38 -13.48 1.53 -5.72
CA ILE A 38 -13.69 2.90 -6.22
C ILE A 38 -12.85 3.16 -7.47
N SER A 39 -11.59 2.74 -7.47
CA SER A 39 -10.70 2.90 -8.62
C SER A 39 -11.24 2.13 -9.83
N LEU A 40 -11.62 0.87 -9.65
CA LEU A 40 -12.18 0.04 -10.71
C LEU A 40 -13.47 0.64 -11.29
N LEU A 41 -14.41 1.03 -10.41
CA LEU A 41 -15.66 1.67 -10.83
C LEU A 41 -15.40 2.97 -11.59
N SER A 42 -14.49 3.82 -11.09
CA SER A 42 -14.13 5.07 -11.75
C SER A 42 -13.59 4.83 -13.16
N PHE A 43 -12.70 3.85 -13.33
CA PHE A 43 -12.16 3.50 -14.64
C PHE A 43 -13.23 2.92 -15.57
N SER A 44 -14.10 2.03 -15.08
CA SER A 44 -15.21 1.50 -15.86
C SER A 44 -16.18 2.59 -16.30
N THR A 45 -16.52 3.53 -15.40
CA THR A 45 -17.38 4.67 -15.72
C THR A 45 -16.73 5.58 -16.76
N LEU A 46 -15.46 5.95 -16.58
CA LEU A 46 -14.73 6.79 -17.55
C LEU A 46 -14.64 6.10 -18.91
N ALA A 47 -14.31 4.80 -18.94
CA ALA A 47 -14.27 4.03 -20.18
C ALA A 47 -15.63 4.02 -20.89
N GLY A 48 -16.73 3.80 -20.16
CA GLY A 48 -18.09 3.86 -20.71
C GLY A 48 -18.44 5.24 -21.28
N LEU A 49 -18.05 6.32 -20.59
CA LEU A 49 -18.27 7.69 -21.06
C LEU A 49 -17.46 8.01 -22.32
N ILE A 50 -16.21 7.55 -22.39
CA ILE A 50 -15.33 7.76 -23.55
C ILE A 50 -15.83 7.01 -24.78
N LEU A 51 -16.35 5.80 -24.59
CA LEU A 51 -16.87 4.97 -25.68
C LEU A 51 -18.26 5.41 -26.17
N SER A 52 -18.96 6.26 -25.40
CA SER A 52 -20.25 6.83 -25.80
C SER A 52 -20.06 7.86 -26.91
N SER A 53 -20.69 7.64 -28.08
CA SER A 53 -20.45 8.39 -29.31
C SER A 53 -21.02 9.82 -29.33
N GLU A 54 -21.60 10.32 -28.24
CA GLU A 54 -22.28 11.62 -28.24
C GLU A 54 -21.41 12.80 -27.80
N GLN A 55 -20.19 12.56 -27.31
CA GLN A 55 -19.32 13.64 -26.84
C GLN A 55 -18.41 14.19 -27.95
N LYS A 56 -18.27 15.52 -28.02
CA LYS A 56 -17.35 16.21 -28.95
C LYS A 56 -15.87 16.00 -28.60
N HIS A 57 -15.54 15.83 -27.31
CA HIS A 57 -14.16 15.68 -26.82
C HIS A 57 -14.06 14.62 -25.70
N PRO A 58 -14.43 13.35 -25.97
CA PRO A 58 -14.49 12.30 -24.93
C PRO A 58 -13.12 12.04 -24.28
N TYR A 59 -12.04 12.29 -25.01
CA TYR A 59 -10.67 12.01 -24.57
C TYR A 59 -10.15 12.94 -23.47
N GLU A 60 -10.79 14.09 -23.23
CA GLU A 60 -10.43 14.96 -22.09
C GLU A 60 -10.69 14.26 -20.75
N LEU A 61 -11.67 13.34 -20.70
CA LEU A 61 -11.97 12.53 -19.52
C LEU A 61 -10.83 11.57 -19.14
N LEU A 62 -9.97 11.19 -20.09
CA LEU A 62 -8.79 10.36 -19.81
C LEU A 62 -7.81 11.06 -18.87
N LEU A 63 -7.82 12.40 -18.82
CA LEU A 63 -6.97 13.20 -17.94
C LEU A 63 -7.35 13.06 -16.46
N LEU A 64 -8.54 12.55 -16.16
CA LEU A 64 -8.97 12.24 -14.80
C LEU A 64 -8.40 10.92 -14.28
N VAL A 65 -8.02 9.99 -15.15
CA VAL A 65 -7.51 8.67 -14.76
C VAL A 65 -6.25 8.77 -13.90
N PRO A 66 -5.20 9.53 -14.28
CA PRO A 66 -4.00 9.69 -13.45
C PRO A 66 -4.29 10.28 -12.07
N LEU A 67 -5.23 11.25 -11.99
CA LEU A 67 -5.60 11.93 -10.75
C LEU A 67 -6.29 10.97 -9.79
N ILE A 68 -7.32 10.26 -10.27
CA ILE A 68 -8.07 9.30 -9.47
C ILE A 68 -7.15 8.18 -9.00
N SER A 69 -6.37 7.61 -9.93
CA SER A 69 -5.50 6.48 -9.64
C SER A 69 -4.42 6.82 -8.60
N SER A 70 -3.78 7.98 -8.75
CA SER A 70 -2.75 8.41 -7.80
C SER A 70 -3.33 8.70 -6.42
N ALA A 71 -4.49 9.35 -6.35
CA ALA A 71 -5.15 9.66 -5.09
C ALA A 71 -5.56 8.38 -4.34
N THR A 72 -6.19 7.42 -5.02
CA THR A 72 -6.59 6.15 -4.41
C THR A 72 -5.39 5.27 -4.07
N GLY A 73 -4.36 5.24 -4.91
CA GLY A 73 -3.10 4.53 -4.65
C GLY A 73 -2.36 5.05 -3.41
N LEU A 74 -2.26 6.37 -3.24
CA LEU A 74 -1.62 6.97 -2.06
C LEU A 74 -2.38 6.65 -0.77
N LEU A 75 -3.71 6.76 -0.77
CA LEU A 75 -4.54 6.39 0.38
C LEU A 75 -4.41 4.89 0.70
N TRP A 76 -4.35 4.06 -0.34
CA TRP A 76 -4.19 2.62 -0.21
C TRP A 76 -2.84 2.28 0.46
N LEU A 77 -1.76 2.99 0.09
CA LEU A 77 -0.44 2.85 0.72
C LEU A 77 -0.40 3.32 2.16
N ASP A 78 -1.11 4.41 2.52
CA ASP A 78 -1.20 4.83 3.91
C ASP A 78 -1.81 3.72 4.78
N HIS A 79 -2.88 3.08 4.30
CA HIS A 79 -3.47 1.94 5.01
C HIS A 79 -2.51 0.75 5.13
N ASP A 80 -1.77 0.39 4.06
CA ASP A 80 -0.78 -0.70 4.11
C ASP A 80 0.29 -0.44 5.17
N ARG A 81 0.85 0.78 5.16
CA ARG A 81 1.86 1.20 6.12
C ARG A 81 1.34 1.11 7.55
N ARG A 82 0.14 1.63 7.81
CA ARG A 82 -0.47 1.63 9.15
C ARG A 82 -0.78 0.24 9.65
N ILE A 83 -1.25 -0.66 8.77
CA ILE A 83 -1.47 -2.07 9.11
C ILE A 83 -0.15 -2.71 9.55
N ARG A 84 0.95 -2.44 8.83
CA ARG A 84 2.27 -2.94 9.20
C ARG A 84 2.74 -2.39 10.55
N GLU A 85 2.67 -1.08 10.74
CA GLU A 85 3.04 -0.43 12.02
C GLU A 85 2.26 -1.03 13.21
N ILE A 86 0.98 -1.38 13.03
CA ILE A 86 0.18 -2.07 14.05
C ILE A 86 0.66 -3.51 14.26
N GLY A 87 0.93 -4.25 13.19
CA GLY A 87 1.47 -5.61 13.27
C GLY A 87 2.79 -5.65 14.02
N ASP A 88 3.73 -4.77 13.68
CA ASP A 88 5.03 -4.64 14.34
C ASP A 88 4.85 -4.29 15.83
N TYR A 89 3.90 -3.40 16.17
CA TYR A 89 3.59 -3.08 17.56
C TYR A 89 3.04 -4.28 18.33
N ILE A 90 2.12 -5.05 17.75
CA ILE A 90 1.57 -6.27 18.36
C ILE A 90 2.72 -7.26 18.65
N TYR A 91 3.60 -7.46 17.68
CA TYR A 91 4.75 -8.34 17.80
C TYR A 91 5.70 -7.90 18.93
N ASP A 92 6.16 -6.65 18.87
CA ASP A 92 7.19 -6.12 19.77
C ASP A 92 6.71 -5.89 21.20
N LYS A 93 5.44 -5.49 21.38
CA LYS A 93 4.94 -4.97 22.67
C LYS A 93 3.93 -5.88 23.34
N ILE A 94 3.23 -6.73 22.62
CA ILE A 94 2.20 -7.62 23.19
C ILE A 94 2.75 -9.03 23.32
N PHE A 95 3.25 -9.65 22.25
CA PHE A 95 3.61 -11.07 22.28
C PHE A 95 5.00 -11.38 22.85
N LYS A 96 5.90 -10.39 23.01
CA LYS A 96 7.24 -10.55 23.62
C LYS A 96 7.92 -11.87 23.20
N LYS A 97 8.28 -12.01 21.92
CA LYS A 97 9.13 -13.07 21.33
C LYS A 97 9.33 -14.31 22.23
N GLU A 98 8.28 -15.08 22.46
CA GLU A 98 8.41 -16.42 23.02
C GLU A 98 8.76 -17.37 21.86
N GLU A 99 9.87 -18.08 21.98
CA GLU A 99 10.40 -19.03 21.00
C GLU A 99 9.32 -20.05 20.58
N GLY A 100 9.17 -20.32 19.28
CA GLY A 100 8.27 -21.33 18.73
C GLY A 100 6.87 -20.86 18.29
N THR A 101 6.63 -19.55 18.20
CA THR A 101 5.33 -19.00 17.79
C THR A 101 5.07 -19.12 16.26
N PHE A 102 3.80 -19.05 15.84
CA PHE A 102 3.38 -19.07 14.42
C PHE A 102 4.19 -18.11 13.53
N GLU A 103 4.68 -17.02 14.11
CA GLU A 103 5.50 -16.00 13.46
C GLU A 103 6.89 -16.50 13.07
N GLU A 104 7.56 -17.37 13.84
CA GLU A 104 8.80 -18.01 13.39
C GLU A 104 8.57 -18.88 12.14
N ARG A 105 7.43 -19.55 12.09
CA ARG A 105 7.03 -20.35 10.92
C ARG A 105 6.61 -19.48 9.73
N ALA A 106 6.02 -18.32 10.00
CA ALA A 106 5.71 -17.33 8.99
C ALA A 106 6.99 -16.68 8.43
N ASP A 107 7.97 -16.39 9.29
CA ASP A 107 9.30 -15.85 8.96
C ASP A 107 10.14 -16.85 8.14
N GLU A 108 10.11 -18.14 8.49
CA GLU A 108 10.73 -19.20 7.68
C GLU A 108 10.12 -19.30 6.27
N LEU A 109 8.79 -19.18 6.15
CA LEU A 109 8.10 -19.09 4.86
C LEU A 109 8.37 -17.75 4.15
N GLU A 110 8.80 -16.72 4.87
CA GLU A 110 9.07 -15.37 4.38
C GLU A 110 10.44 -15.19 3.73
N ASN A 111 11.28 -16.22 3.71
CA ASN A 111 12.61 -16.19 3.10
C ASN A 111 12.61 -15.96 1.56
N LYS A 112 11.42 -15.75 0.96
CA LYS A 112 11.24 -15.24 -0.40
C LYS A 112 10.51 -13.89 -0.42
N TRP A 113 10.99 -12.93 0.36
CA TRP A 113 10.43 -11.57 0.42
C TRP A 113 10.24 -10.97 -0.98
N LEU A 114 11.19 -11.19 -1.90
CA LEU A 114 11.09 -10.76 -3.30
C LEU A 114 9.86 -11.33 -4.00
N THR A 115 9.56 -12.64 -3.85
CA THR A 115 8.40 -13.23 -4.53
C THR A 115 7.08 -12.76 -3.93
N ARG A 116 7.04 -12.48 -2.62
CA ARG A 116 5.84 -11.95 -1.96
C ARG A 116 5.62 -10.49 -2.32
N SER A 117 6.68 -9.69 -2.24
CA SER A 117 6.65 -8.30 -2.69
C SER A 117 6.25 -8.24 -4.14
N LEU A 118 6.83 -9.03 -5.07
CA LEU A 118 6.40 -9.06 -6.47
C LEU A 118 4.94 -9.51 -6.64
N GLY A 119 4.54 -10.60 -5.98
CA GLY A 119 3.20 -11.16 -6.11
C GLY A 119 2.11 -10.20 -5.65
N PHE A 120 2.45 -9.30 -4.72
CA PHE A 120 1.54 -8.27 -4.24
C PHE A 120 1.66 -6.97 -5.04
N LEU A 121 2.90 -6.53 -5.34
CA LEU A 121 3.21 -5.30 -6.07
C LEU A 121 2.74 -5.31 -7.50
N ALA A 122 2.95 -6.42 -8.22
CA ALA A 122 2.61 -6.46 -9.63
C ALA A 122 1.11 -6.20 -9.85
N PRO A 123 0.19 -6.84 -9.10
CA PRO A 123 -1.22 -6.47 -9.14
C PRO A 123 -1.53 -5.02 -8.74
N THR A 124 -0.87 -4.46 -7.72
CA THR A 124 -1.12 -3.07 -7.28
C THR A 124 -0.67 -2.07 -8.34
N MET A 125 0.54 -2.25 -8.86
CA MET A 125 1.10 -1.42 -9.95
C MET A 125 0.25 -1.54 -11.20
N LEU A 126 -0.19 -2.76 -11.55
CA LEU A 126 -1.08 -2.97 -12.67
C LEU A 126 -2.43 -2.26 -12.48
N LEU A 127 -2.98 -2.27 -11.26
CA LEU A 127 -4.26 -1.66 -10.96
C LEU A 127 -4.21 -0.12 -10.97
N PHE A 128 -3.13 0.48 -10.45
CA PHE A 128 -3.02 1.94 -10.31
C PHE A 128 -2.22 2.58 -11.45
N ASP A 129 -1.07 2.05 -11.81
CA ASP A 129 -0.21 2.64 -12.84
C ASP A 129 -0.65 2.24 -14.25
N GLY A 130 -1.17 1.03 -14.41
CA GLY A 130 -1.62 0.49 -15.70
C GLY A 130 -2.65 1.39 -16.41
N PRO A 131 -3.79 1.71 -15.78
CA PRO A 131 -4.80 2.60 -16.36
C PRO A 131 -4.26 3.99 -16.68
N THR A 132 -3.37 4.52 -15.84
CA THR A 132 -2.73 5.83 -16.03
C THR A 132 -1.87 5.85 -17.30
N ILE A 133 -1.00 4.86 -17.46
CA ILE A 133 -0.14 4.71 -18.64
C ILE A 133 -1.00 4.52 -19.90
N ALA A 134 -2.03 3.67 -19.83
CA ALA A 134 -2.92 3.41 -20.95
C ALA A 134 -3.70 4.66 -21.37
N ALA A 135 -4.28 5.39 -20.41
CA ALA A 135 -5.05 6.59 -20.65
C ALA A 135 -4.21 7.70 -21.28
N LEU A 136 -3.00 7.94 -20.76
CA LEU A 136 -2.09 8.95 -21.30
C LEU A 136 -1.57 8.58 -22.69
N SER A 137 -1.26 7.30 -22.92
CA SER A 137 -0.81 6.81 -24.24
C SER A 137 -1.90 6.96 -25.30
N TRP A 138 -3.16 6.68 -24.93
CA TRP A 138 -4.29 6.87 -25.82
C TRP A 138 -4.57 8.35 -26.07
N ALA A 139 -4.62 9.18 -25.03
CA ALA A 139 -4.83 10.62 -25.18
C ALA A 139 -3.76 11.29 -26.07
N HIS A 140 -2.50 10.82 -26.01
CA HIS A 140 -1.44 11.27 -26.89
C HIS A 140 -1.72 10.95 -28.37
N LYS A 141 -2.20 9.73 -28.65
CA LYS A 141 -2.50 9.27 -30.01
C LYS A 141 -3.62 10.07 -30.67
N GLU A 142 -4.60 10.54 -29.89
CA GLU A 142 -5.76 11.29 -30.37
C GLU A 142 -5.50 12.80 -30.52
N GLY A 143 -4.24 13.25 -30.37
CA GLY A 143 -3.85 14.60 -30.74
C GLY A 143 -4.18 15.69 -29.71
N LEU A 144 -4.48 15.33 -28.45
CA LEU A 144 -4.38 16.29 -27.35
C LEU A 144 -2.89 16.65 -27.22
N HIS A 145 -2.45 17.77 -27.79
CA HIS A 145 -1.05 18.21 -27.70
C HIS A 145 -0.85 19.37 -26.72
N THR A 146 -1.88 20.17 -26.46
CA THR A 146 -1.77 21.41 -25.67
C THR A 146 -1.98 21.20 -24.16
N ALA A 147 -2.98 20.41 -23.75
CA ALA A 147 -3.21 20.10 -22.32
C ALA A 147 -2.40 18.89 -21.82
N LEU A 148 -2.02 18.00 -22.73
CA LEU A 148 -1.38 16.72 -22.44
C LEU A 148 -0.08 16.82 -21.63
N PRO A 149 0.84 17.78 -21.88
CA PRO A 149 2.11 17.84 -21.16
C PRO A 149 1.93 18.07 -19.66
N VAL A 150 0.98 18.91 -19.26
CA VAL A 150 0.73 19.25 -17.85
C VAL A 150 0.22 18.02 -17.10
N PHE A 151 -0.77 17.31 -17.65
CA PHE A 151 -1.30 16.09 -17.03
C PHE A 151 -0.30 14.93 -17.09
N TRP A 152 0.54 14.86 -18.13
CA TRP A 152 1.66 13.92 -18.19
C TRP A 152 2.64 14.16 -17.04
N TRP A 153 3.05 15.42 -16.83
CA TRP A 153 3.96 15.77 -15.73
C TRP A 153 3.32 15.54 -14.37
N ILE A 154 2.04 15.88 -14.17
CA ILE A 154 1.34 15.62 -12.90
C ILE A 154 1.25 14.11 -12.65
N GLY A 155 0.80 13.33 -13.64
CA GLY A 155 0.71 11.87 -13.53
C GLY A 155 2.06 11.22 -13.31
N LEU A 156 3.11 11.70 -13.98
CA LEU A 156 4.48 11.22 -13.81
C LEU A 156 5.04 11.59 -12.43
N ILE A 157 4.81 12.81 -11.94
CA ILE A 157 5.23 13.23 -10.59
C ILE A 157 4.50 12.39 -9.55
N LEU A 158 3.18 12.25 -9.64
CA LEU A 158 2.39 11.46 -8.70
C LEU A 158 2.76 9.98 -8.74
N GLY A 159 2.96 9.41 -9.93
CA GLY A 159 3.44 8.04 -10.12
C GLY A 159 4.83 7.86 -9.50
N ILE A 160 5.77 8.77 -9.75
CA ILE A 160 7.09 8.75 -9.10
C ILE A 160 6.95 8.83 -7.58
N PHE A 161 6.11 9.73 -7.05
CA PHE A 161 5.88 9.83 -5.60
C PHE A 161 5.32 8.53 -5.03
N TYR A 162 4.37 7.89 -5.73
CA TYR A 162 3.82 6.59 -5.35
C TYR A 162 4.89 5.50 -5.39
N THR A 163 5.62 5.34 -6.50
CA THR A 163 6.69 4.34 -6.65
C THR A 163 7.83 4.56 -5.67
N LEU A 164 8.25 5.80 -5.44
CA LEU A 164 9.28 6.14 -4.45
C LEU A 164 8.79 5.91 -3.03
N GLY A 165 7.56 6.32 -2.70
CA GLY A 165 6.97 6.07 -1.39
C GLY A 165 6.91 4.58 -1.08
N LEU A 166 6.51 3.79 -2.08
CA LEU A 166 6.50 2.33 -2.00
C LEU A 166 7.92 1.76 -1.86
N GLY A 167 8.87 2.25 -2.65
CA GLY A 167 10.29 1.87 -2.56
C GLY A 167 10.90 2.17 -1.18
N VAL A 168 10.55 3.31 -0.57
CA VAL A 168 10.97 3.66 0.79
C VAL A 168 10.37 2.69 1.80
N VAL A 169 9.08 2.37 1.68
CA VAL A 169 8.42 1.38 2.55
C VAL A 169 9.11 0.02 2.46
N LEU A 170 9.41 -0.46 1.25
CA LEU A 170 10.14 -1.72 1.06
C LEU A 170 11.57 -1.66 1.62
N TRP A 171 12.27 -0.54 1.41
CA TRP A 171 13.63 -0.36 1.91
C TRP A 171 13.69 -0.31 3.43
N LEU A 172 12.76 0.39 4.08
CA LEU A 172 12.65 0.41 5.55
C LEU A 172 12.42 -0.99 6.10
N ASN A 173 11.54 -1.78 5.45
CA ASN A 173 11.32 -3.18 5.84
C ASN A 173 12.60 -4.01 5.71
N ALA A 174 13.29 -3.91 4.57
CA ALA A 174 14.51 -4.65 4.32
C ALA A 174 15.61 -4.30 5.33
N ARG A 175 15.72 -3.01 5.69
CA ARG A 175 16.69 -2.51 6.66
C ARG A 175 16.39 -2.99 8.08
N ALA A 176 15.13 -2.95 8.52
CA ALA A 176 14.74 -3.41 9.84
C ALA A 176 15.09 -4.90 10.04
N ARG A 177 14.85 -5.73 9.01
CA ARG A 177 15.21 -7.16 9.02
C ARG A 177 16.71 -7.41 9.00
N ALA A 178 17.46 -6.62 8.24
CA ALA A 178 18.92 -6.73 8.24
C ALA A 178 19.52 -6.42 9.63
N HIS A 179 18.84 -5.62 10.46
CA HIS A 179 19.25 -5.37 11.83
C HIS A 179 18.93 -6.56 12.74
N SER A 180 17.72 -7.12 12.65
CA SER A 180 17.31 -8.25 13.50
C SER A 180 18.18 -9.50 13.26
N LEU A 181 18.54 -9.79 12.00
CA LEU A 181 19.42 -10.91 11.65
C LEU A 181 20.86 -10.75 12.19
N LYS A 182 21.35 -9.52 12.34
CA LYS A 182 22.68 -9.28 12.92
C LYS A 182 22.68 -9.49 14.43
N GLU A 183 21.61 -9.12 15.10
CA GLU A 183 21.48 -9.32 16.55
C GLU A 183 21.34 -10.79 16.92
N THR A 184 20.66 -11.60 16.09
CA THR A 184 20.58 -13.05 16.31
C THR A 184 21.88 -13.78 15.98
N ALA A 185 22.71 -13.28 15.07
CA ALA A 185 23.99 -13.90 14.73
C ALA A 185 25.12 -13.62 15.74
N LEU A 186 24.94 -12.65 16.64
CA LEU A 186 25.93 -12.23 17.63
C LEU A 186 25.69 -12.81 19.04
N ASN A 187 24.53 -13.45 19.25
CA ASN A 187 24.16 -14.14 20.49
C ASN A 187 24.25 -15.65 20.31
#